data_AF-A0A7V5S6K0-F1
#
_entry.id   AF-A0A7V5S6K0-F1
#
_cell.length_a   1.000
_cell.length_b   1.000
_cell.length_c   1.000
_cell.angle_alpha   90.00
_cell.angle_beta   90.00
_cell.angle_gamma   90.00
#
_symmetry.space_group_name_H-M   'P 1'
#
loop_
_entity.id
_entity.type
_entity.pdbx_description
1 polymer ?
#
loop_
_entity_poly.entity_id
_entity_poly.type
_entity_poly.pdbx_seq_one_letter_code
_entity_poly.pdbx_strand_id
1 'polypeptide(L)'
;MRRRWLVLALGAIAIGAWLAWAGARATDQPSFCASCHFMKPFYDNWASSSHARVTCIECHYEHGFVGYVTGKLRLLGEMMRYWVGAYNVRPHSRVSDRNCLSCHQEKAIEKVTVYRKKIPFSHTKHYGGAVRGIELTCTTCHSQLVQGNHLAVDESACRICHFTGVARGQALGDCYKCHGPPKDQILIRGVVFNHSTYLKSGVECLTCHVHVTRGTGDVPREKCFSCHVERFEEYGKVELIHPIHVTEQHLKCADCHSELHHGKFELAQALSPDCASCHGGRHSVQEQIYIGTGGEGVEPMPDPMFVSGVICAGCHQSRTPVATVAQPQACVSCHGPGYDRLMRQWQQFVSQKLSELREQLAQIEQQPNQALELYEEAKRNIQLIEEDRSLGVHNIHYVSALLRRSAENIARVRALREQREYVAEKPLHTGESFGCSRCHVGVEYLAFVQASQTASHKAHLRNADCNACHAVQPAEHGQTFAAARDCTQCHPPAERMAQLESQDCLHCHEAQLPQRSQQAKFPHETHIALWIRCEACHEKV
;
A
#
# COMPACT_ATOMS: atom_id res chain seq x y z
N MET A 1 -60.08 47.35 -57.48
CA MET A 1 -58.65 47.45 -57.11
C MET A 1 -58.33 46.98 -55.69
N ARG A 2 -59.05 47.41 -54.64
CA ARG A 2 -58.76 47.04 -53.22
C ARG A 2 -58.67 45.53 -52.93
N ARG A 3 -59.54 44.69 -53.51
CA ARG A 3 -59.53 43.21 -53.28
C ARG A 3 -58.26 42.52 -53.81
N ARG A 4 -57.68 43.01 -54.91
CA ARG A 4 -56.42 42.47 -55.49
C ARG A 4 -55.23 42.79 -54.59
N TRP A 5 -55.14 44.02 -54.08
CA TRP A 5 -54.10 44.42 -53.12
C TRP A 5 -54.21 43.68 -51.79
N LEU A 6 -55.42 43.42 -51.30
CA LEU A 6 -55.63 42.60 -50.09
C LEU A 6 -55.18 41.15 -50.27
N VAL A 7 -55.47 40.53 -51.42
CA VAL A 7 -55.01 39.15 -51.72
C VAL A 7 -53.48 39.09 -51.85
N LEU A 8 -52.86 40.08 -52.50
CA LEU A 8 -51.41 40.17 -52.60
C LEU A 8 -50.75 40.40 -51.23
N ALA A 9 -51.33 41.25 -50.38
CA ALA A 9 -50.84 41.49 -49.03
C ALA A 9 -50.95 40.23 -48.14
N LEU A 10 -52.07 39.52 -48.18
CA LEU A 10 -52.25 38.26 -47.45
C LEU A 10 -51.31 37.16 -47.96
N GLY A 11 -51.11 37.07 -49.28
CA GLY A 11 -50.13 36.16 -49.87
C GLY A 11 -48.70 36.47 -49.41
N ALA A 12 -48.31 37.75 -49.39
CA ALA A 12 -47.00 38.17 -48.90
C ALA A 12 -46.80 37.87 -47.41
N ILE A 13 -47.83 38.07 -46.58
CA ILE A 13 -47.79 37.72 -45.14
C ILE A 13 -47.65 36.21 -44.96
N ALA A 14 -48.40 35.41 -45.71
CA ALA A 14 -48.33 33.95 -45.63
C ALA A 14 -46.95 33.42 -46.07
N ILE A 15 -46.40 33.97 -47.16
CA ILE A 15 -45.04 33.64 -47.62
C ILE A 15 -44.00 34.07 -46.57
N GLY A 16 -44.12 35.28 -46.02
CA GLY A 16 -43.23 35.77 -44.96
C GLY A 16 -43.26 34.89 -43.71
N ALA A 17 -44.45 34.48 -43.27
CA ALA A 17 -44.62 33.57 -42.14
C ALA A 17 -44.03 32.18 -42.42
N TRP A 18 -44.23 31.66 -43.63
CA TRP A 18 -43.65 30.38 -44.05
C TRP A 18 -42.12 30.43 -44.10
N LEU A 19 -41.54 31.51 -44.67
CA LEU A 19 -40.08 31.71 -44.71
C LEU A 19 -39.49 31.85 -43.30
N ALA A 20 -40.15 32.59 -42.42
CA ALA A 20 -39.73 32.72 -41.01
C ALA A 20 -39.77 31.37 -40.29
N TRP A 21 -40.84 30.60 -40.49
CA TRP A 21 -40.98 29.25 -39.94
C TRP A 21 -39.90 28.30 -40.49
N ALA A 22 -39.69 28.29 -41.81
CA ALA A 22 -38.68 27.44 -42.45
C ALA A 22 -37.27 27.80 -41.98
N GLY A 23 -36.95 29.09 -41.86
CA GLY A 23 -35.68 29.57 -41.31
C GLY A 23 -35.48 29.17 -39.84
N ALA A 24 -36.52 29.28 -39.02
CA ALA A 24 -36.48 28.82 -37.63
C ALA A 24 -36.20 27.30 -37.55
N ARG A 25 -36.82 26.49 -38.42
CA ARG A 25 -36.58 25.03 -38.47
C ARG A 25 -35.22 24.65 -39.03
N ALA A 26 -34.68 25.40 -39.98
CA ALA A 26 -33.32 25.19 -40.48
C ALA A 26 -32.28 25.39 -39.36
N THR A 27 -32.50 26.40 -38.51
CA THR A 27 -31.61 26.71 -37.37
C THR A 27 -31.79 25.79 -36.16
N ASP A 28 -32.77 24.88 -36.19
CA ASP A 28 -32.94 23.82 -35.18
C ASP A 28 -32.02 22.61 -35.43
N GLN A 29 -31.49 22.47 -36.65
CA GLN A 29 -30.76 21.28 -37.08
C GLN A 29 -29.32 21.27 -36.53
N PRO A 30 -28.80 20.12 -36.08
CA PRO A 30 -27.40 19.99 -35.64
C PRO A 30 -26.38 20.43 -36.70
N SER A 31 -26.67 20.22 -37.99
CA SER A 31 -25.82 20.65 -39.10
C SER A 31 -25.69 22.17 -39.20
N PHE A 32 -26.72 22.92 -38.80
CA PHE A 32 -26.63 24.38 -38.70
C PHE A 32 -25.64 24.78 -37.60
N CYS A 33 -25.71 24.15 -36.42
CA CYS A 33 -24.75 24.39 -35.35
C CYS A 33 -23.32 24.06 -35.79
N ALA A 34 -23.13 22.97 -36.55
CA ALA A 34 -21.83 22.57 -37.08
C ALA A 34 -21.20 23.57 -38.07
N SER A 35 -22.00 24.50 -38.61
CA SER A 35 -21.48 25.56 -39.49
C SER A 35 -20.62 26.59 -38.75
N CYS A 36 -20.71 26.66 -37.42
CA CYS A 36 -19.87 27.51 -36.58
C CYS A 36 -18.57 26.75 -36.20
N HIS A 37 -17.40 27.38 -36.38
CA HIS A 37 -16.13 26.66 -36.21
C HIS A 37 -15.91 26.12 -34.78
N PHE A 38 -16.37 26.82 -33.75
CA PHE A 38 -16.16 26.43 -32.35
C PHE A 38 -17.14 25.32 -31.90
N MET A 39 -18.23 25.11 -32.64
CA MET A 39 -19.21 24.06 -32.38
C MET A 39 -18.83 22.72 -32.99
N LYS A 40 -17.92 22.70 -33.96
CA LYS A 40 -17.52 21.49 -34.67
C LYS A 40 -17.09 20.33 -33.73
N PRO A 41 -16.23 20.53 -32.72
CA PRO A 41 -15.85 19.44 -31.81
C PRO A 41 -17.04 18.89 -31.01
N PHE A 42 -17.99 19.75 -30.63
CA PHE A 42 -19.20 19.35 -29.91
C PHE A 42 -20.15 18.55 -30.81
N TYR A 43 -20.28 18.95 -32.08
CA TYR A 43 -21.06 18.22 -33.08
C TYR A 43 -20.45 16.85 -33.37
N ASP A 44 -19.14 16.78 -33.59
CA ASP A 44 -18.45 15.52 -33.91
C ASP A 44 -18.62 14.51 -32.74
N ASN A 45 -18.48 14.97 -31.50
CA ASN A 45 -18.72 14.16 -30.29
C ASN A 45 -20.21 13.84 -30.05
N TRP A 46 -21.14 14.64 -30.57
CA TRP A 46 -22.57 14.37 -30.49
C TRP A 46 -22.93 13.27 -31.47
N ALA A 47 -22.40 13.34 -32.69
CA ALA A 47 -22.63 12.37 -33.76
C ALA A 47 -22.14 10.95 -33.41
N SER A 48 -21.10 10.84 -32.57
CA SER A 48 -20.59 9.57 -32.04
C SER A 48 -21.30 9.09 -30.76
N SER A 49 -22.14 9.93 -30.13
CA SER A 49 -22.74 9.64 -28.83
C SER A 49 -24.05 8.84 -28.93
N SER A 50 -24.51 8.33 -27.79
CA SER A 50 -25.85 7.72 -27.67
C SER A 50 -27.00 8.67 -28.00
N HIS A 51 -26.75 9.98 -28.03
CA HIS A 51 -27.74 11.03 -28.30
C HIS A 51 -27.68 11.56 -29.74
N ALA A 52 -26.98 10.90 -30.66
CA ALA A 52 -26.84 11.33 -32.07
C ALA A 52 -28.17 11.47 -32.85
N ARG A 53 -29.29 11.01 -32.28
CA ARG A 53 -30.65 11.16 -32.85
C ARG A 53 -31.49 12.27 -32.19
N VAL A 54 -30.97 12.91 -31.15
CA VAL A 54 -31.61 14.02 -30.44
C VAL A 54 -30.98 15.31 -30.95
N THR A 55 -31.78 16.29 -31.37
CA THR A 55 -31.25 17.56 -31.86
C THR A 55 -30.67 18.39 -30.71
N CYS A 56 -29.72 19.29 -31.01
CA CYS A 56 -29.06 20.09 -29.98
C CYS A 56 -30.03 20.91 -29.13
N ILE A 57 -31.10 21.43 -29.76
CA ILE A 57 -32.06 22.30 -29.09
C ILE A 57 -32.92 21.58 -28.06
N GLU A 58 -33.15 20.26 -28.18
CA GLU A 58 -33.95 19.50 -27.21
C GLU A 58 -33.29 19.50 -25.83
N CYS A 59 -31.95 19.60 -25.78
CA CYS A 59 -31.21 19.72 -24.52
C CYS A 59 -30.92 21.18 -24.16
N HIS A 60 -30.56 22.01 -25.13
CA HIS A 60 -30.05 23.37 -24.86
C HIS A 60 -31.13 24.45 -24.76
N TYR A 61 -32.37 24.19 -25.19
CA TYR A 61 -33.50 25.11 -25.02
C TYR A 61 -34.43 24.58 -23.93
N GLU A 62 -35.02 25.48 -23.14
CA GLU A 62 -36.10 25.05 -22.26
C GLU A 62 -37.30 24.58 -23.10
N HIS A 63 -37.93 23.48 -22.69
CA HIS A 63 -39.13 23.00 -23.37
C HIS A 63 -40.30 24.01 -23.25
N GLY A 64 -41.20 23.98 -24.23
CA GLY A 64 -42.35 24.86 -24.32
C GLY A 64 -42.13 26.08 -25.22
N PHE A 65 -43.21 26.77 -25.56
CA PHE A 65 -43.18 27.87 -26.54
C PHE A 65 -42.25 29.01 -26.10
N VAL A 66 -42.34 29.42 -24.82
CA VAL A 66 -41.51 30.49 -24.26
C VAL A 66 -40.03 30.10 -24.29
N GLY A 67 -39.70 28.88 -23.91
CA GLY A 67 -38.32 28.38 -23.92
C GLY A 67 -37.73 28.32 -25.33
N TYR A 68 -38.52 27.90 -26.32
CA TYR A 68 -38.12 27.93 -27.73
C TYR A 68 -37.81 29.35 -28.22
N VAL A 69 -38.71 30.32 -27.95
CA VAL A 69 -38.52 31.72 -28.37
C VAL A 69 -37.29 32.34 -27.68
N THR A 70 -37.13 32.12 -26.37
CA THR A 70 -35.95 32.60 -25.62
C THR A 70 -34.66 31.99 -26.16
N GLY A 71 -34.66 30.68 -26.45
CA GLY A 71 -33.53 29.98 -27.06
C GLY A 71 -33.15 30.58 -28.42
N LYS A 72 -34.14 30.90 -29.25
CA LYS A 72 -33.93 31.55 -30.56
C LYS A 72 -33.36 32.95 -30.43
N LEU A 73 -33.86 33.77 -29.51
CA LEU A 73 -33.31 35.10 -29.25
C LEU A 73 -31.85 35.02 -28.76
N ARG A 74 -31.53 34.03 -27.92
CA ARG A 74 -30.16 33.78 -27.48
C ARG A 74 -29.27 33.36 -28.64
N LEU A 75 -29.71 32.42 -29.48
CA LEU A 75 -28.97 31.97 -30.67
C LEU A 75 -28.67 33.13 -31.62
N LEU A 76 -29.65 34.00 -31.88
CA LEU A 76 -29.43 35.21 -32.69
C LEU A 76 -28.34 36.11 -32.09
N GLY A 77 -28.34 36.29 -30.76
CA GLY A 77 -27.28 37.03 -30.06
C GLY A 77 -25.91 36.38 -30.22
N GLU A 78 -25.79 35.06 -30.06
CA GLU A 78 -24.52 34.35 -30.26
C GLU A 78 -24.03 34.38 -31.71
N MET A 79 -24.95 34.30 -32.68
CA MET A 79 -24.63 34.45 -34.10
C MET A 79 -24.06 35.84 -34.38
N MET A 80 -24.66 36.89 -33.83
CA MET A 80 -24.15 38.25 -33.97
C MET A 80 -22.74 38.37 -33.37
N ARG A 81 -22.50 37.81 -32.19
CA ARG A 81 -21.16 37.78 -31.56
C ARG A 81 -20.15 37.03 -32.41
N TYR A 82 -20.54 35.90 -33.01
CA TYR A 82 -19.69 35.15 -33.92
C TYR A 82 -19.29 35.98 -35.14
N TRP A 83 -20.25 36.66 -35.77
CA TRP A 83 -20.02 37.44 -36.99
C TRP A 83 -19.10 38.64 -36.76
N VAL A 84 -19.20 39.28 -35.60
CA VAL A 84 -18.33 40.41 -35.22
C VAL A 84 -17.03 39.97 -34.53
N GLY A 85 -16.77 38.67 -34.42
CA GLY A 85 -15.56 38.11 -33.80
C GLY A 85 -15.50 38.22 -32.27
N ALA A 86 -16.60 38.57 -31.59
CA ALA A 86 -16.71 38.76 -30.15
C ALA A 86 -17.25 37.53 -29.40
N TYR A 87 -16.95 36.32 -29.88
CA TYR A 87 -17.43 35.06 -29.29
C TYR A 87 -16.45 34.52 -28.23
N ASN A 88 -16.97 33.76 -27.27
CA ASN A 88 -16.15 33.11 -26.25
C ASN A 88 -15.54 31.81 -26.80
N VAL A 89 -14.21 31.69 -26.78
CA VAL A 89 -13.47 30.50 -27.22
C VAL A 89 -13.65 29.30 -26.27
N ARG A 90 -14.19 29.52 -25.07
CA ARG A 90 -14.60 28.49 -24.11
C ARG A 90 -16.10 28.62 -23.85
N PRO A 91 -16.95 28.22 -24.81
CA PRO A 91 -18.39 28.33 -24.65
C PRO A 91 -18.86 27.44 -23.50
N HIS A 92 -19.66 28.02 -22.60
CA HIS A 92 -20.35 27.30 -21.53
C HIS A 92 -21.85 27.39 -21.72
N SER A 93 -22.54 26.26 -21.59
CA SER A 93 -23.99 26.19 -21.73
C SER A 93 -24.61 25.65 -20.45
N ARG A 94 -25.55 26.41 -19.88
CA ARG A 94 -26.41 25.92 -18.81
C ARG A 94 -27.53 25.08 -19.41
N VAL A 95 -27.45 23.76 -19.24
CA VAL A 95 -28.52 22.82 -19.60
C VAL A 95 -29.32 22.54 -18.34
N SER A 96 -30.65 22.71 -18.41
CA SER A 96 -31.51 22.44 -17.25
C SER A 96 -31.79 20.95 -17.13
N ASP A 97 -31.75 20.43 -15.90
CA ASP A 97 -32.08 19.03 -15.61
C ASP A 97 -33.46 18.63 -16.10
N ARG A 98 -34.42 19.58 -16.13
CA ARG A 98 -35.78 19.34 -16.67
C ARG A 98 -35.76 18.84 -18.13
N ASN A 99 -34.76 19.26 -18.91
CA ASN A 99 -34.60 18.85 -20.30
C ASN A 99 -34.05 17.43 -20.39
N CYS A 100 -33.18 17.02 -19.45
CA CYS A 100 -32.76 15.63 -19.34
C CYS A 100 -33.92 14.75 -18.88
N LEU A 101 -34.66 15.21 -17.88
CA LEU A 101 -35.77 14.48 -17.27
C LEU A 101 -37.00 14.39 -18.18
N SER A 102 -37.14 15.20 -19.22
CA SER A 102 -38.23 15.03 -20.19
C SER A 102 -38.20 13.66 -20.87
N CYS A 103 -37.01 13.11 -21.11
CA CYS A 103 -36.78 11.76 -21.64
C CYS A 103 -36.30 10.75 -20.59
N HIS A 104 -35.71 11.18 -19.48
CA HIS A 104 -35.08 10.31 -18.46
C HIS A 104 -35.75 10.37 -17.07
N GLN A 105 -37.09 10.49 -17.00
CA GLN A 105 -37.84 10.62 -15.73
C GLN A 105 -37.47 9.55 -14.68
N GLU A 106 -37.36 8.29 -15.09
CA GLU A 106 -37.07 7.16 -14.20
C GLU A 106 -35.63 7.17 -13.64
N LYS A 107 -34.71 7.86 -14.31
CA LYS A 107 -33.30 7.92 -13.91
C LYS A 107 -33.06 8.76 -12.65
N ALA A 108 -33.88 9.79 -12.43
CA ALA A 108 -33.80 10.61 -11.21
C ALA A 108 -34.06 9.83 -9.92
N ILE A 109 -34.86 8.76 -10.00
CA ILE A 109 -35.31 7.96 -8.84
C ILE A 109 -34.62 6.59 -8.77
N GLU A 110 -33.60 6.35 -9.60
CA GLU A 110 -32.93 5.06 -9.69
C GLU A 110 -32.07 4.82 -8.44
N LYS A 111 -32.52 3.89 -7.59
CA LYS A 111 -31.92 3.62 -6.29
C LYS A 111 -30.53 2.99 -6.37
N VAL A 112 -30.28 2.10 -7.33
CA VAL A 112 -28.97 1.48 -7.55
C VAL A 112 -28.77 1.16 -9.04
N THR A 113 -27.70 1.70 -9.63
CA THR A 113 -27.13 1.28 -10.91
C THR A 113 -25.73 0.73 -10.70
N VAL A 114 -25.28 -0.12 -11.62
CA VAL A 114 -23.88 -0.56 -11.62
C VAL A 114 -23.13 0.17 -12.74
N TYR A 115 -22.34 1.18 -12.37
CA TYR A 115 -21.43 1.85 -13.27
C TYR A 115 -20.22 0.94 -13.59
N ARG A 116 -19.87 0.82 -14.88
CA ARG A 116 -18.77 -0.01 -15.41
C ARG A 116 -18.71 -1.44 -14.83
N LYS A 117 -19.88 -2.03 -14.55
CA LYS A 117 -20.06 -3.40 -13.99
C LYS A 117 -19.42 -3.64 -12.61
N LYS A 118 -18.91 -2.60 -11.93
CA LYS A 118 -18.16 -2.77 -10.66
C LYS A 118 -18.58 -1.79 -9.57
N ILE A 119 -19.11 -0.61 -9.91
CA ILE A 119 -19.36 0.47 -8.96
C ILE A 119 -20.86 0.64 -8.77
N PRO A 120 -21.44 0.31 -7.60
CA PRO A 120 -22.82 0.63 -7.31
C PRO A 120 -22.97 2.15 -7.11
N PHE A 121 -23.91 2.75 -7.83
CA PHE A 121 -24.19 4.18 -7.79
C PHE A 121 -25.69 4.43 -7.59
N SER A 122 -26.05 5.51 -6.90
CA SER A 122 -27.45 5.83 -6.56
C SER A 122 -27.75 7.28 -6.89
N HIS A 123 -28.63 7.54 -7.86
CA HIS A 123 -29.05 8.91 -8.17
C HIS A 123 -29.81 9.52 -6.99
N THR A 124 -30.68 8.76 -6.31
CA THR A 124 -31.44 9.25 -5.14
C THR A 124 -30.58 9.72 -3.95
N LYS A 125 -29.31 9.30 -3.89
CA LYS A 125 -28.37 9.75 -2.85
C LYS A 125 -27.53 10.97 -3.27
N HIS A 126 -27.48 11.27 -4.56
CA HIS A 126 -26.65 12.33 -5.13
C HIS A 126 -27.49 13.44 -5.79
N TYR A 127 -28.77 13.20 -6.04
CA TYR A 127 -29.68 14.08 -6.76
C TYR A 127 -30.99 14.26 -5.98
N GLY A 128 -31.57 15.46 -6.03
CA GLY A 128 -32.83 15.80 -5.34
C GLY A 128 -32.66 16.37 -3.93
N GLY A 129 -31.43 16.59 -3.47
CA GLY A 129 -31.11 17.26 -2.21
C GLY A 129 -29.65 17.69 -2.14
N ALA A 130 -29.33 18.61 -1.22
CA ALA A 130 -27.98 19.10 -1.06
C ALA A 130 -27.07 18.02 -0.42
N VAL A 131 -25.98 17.67 -1.11
CA VAL A 131 -24.94 16.76 -0.63
C VAL A 131 -23.72 17.58 -0.28
N ARG A 132 -23.30 17.58 0.99
CA ARG A 132 -22.26 18.50 1.52
C ARG A 132 -22.58 19.98 1.27
N GLY A 133 -23.86 20.37 1.32
CA GLY A 133 -24.28 21.74 1.00
C GLY A 133 -24.26 22.09 -0.49
N ILE A 134 -24.04 21.11 -1.37
CA ILE A 134 -24.00 21.28 -2.82
C ILE A 134 -25.22 20.60 -3.43
N GLU A 135 -26.05 21.36 -4.12
CA GLU A 135 -27.11 20.78 -4.95
C GLU A 135 -26.53 20.43 -6.32
N LEU A 136 -26.37 19.13 -6.56
CA LEU A 136 -25.77 18.61 -7.80
C LEU A 136 -26.80 18.61 -8.92
N THR A 137 -26.34 18.93 -10.14
CA THR A 137 -27.15 18.85 -11.35
C THR A 137 -26.71 17.70 -12.23
N CYS A 138 -27.51 17.36 -13.24
CA CYS A 138 -27.19 16.27 -14.15
C CYS A 138 -25.82 16.49 -14.82
N THR A 139 -25.51 17.73 -15.22
CA THR A 139 -24.26 18.07 -15.90
C THR A 139 -23.04 18.17 -14.99
N THR A 140 -23.23 18.19 -13.67
CA THR A 140 -22.11 18.13 -12.71
C THR A 140 -21.36 16.80 -12.83
N CYS A 141 -22.09 15.71 -13.07
CA CYS A 141 -21.50 14.38 -13.29
C CYS A 141 -21.50 13.98 -14.77
N HIS A 142 -22.55 14.31 -15.53
CA HIS A 142 -22.63 14.07 -16.96
C HIS A 142 -22.07 15.27 -17.72
N SER A 143 -20.75 15.39 -17.77
CA SER A 143 -20.08 16.54 -18.35
C SER A 143 -19.88 16.43 -19.86
N GLN A 144 -19.58 17.57 -20.49
CA GLN A 144 -19.36 17.66 -21.92
C GLN A 144 -17.95 17.22 -22.34
N LEU A 145 -17.85 16.65 -23.55
CA LEU A 145 -16.59 16.25 -24.21
C LEU A 145 -15.77 15.18 -23.44
N VAL A 146 -16.46 14.21 -22.84
CA VAL A 146 -15.82 13.15 -22.07
C VAL A 146 -15.57 11.94 -22.97
N GLN A 147 -14.29 11.58 -23.16
CA GLN A 147 -13.86 10.40 -23.95
C GLN A 147 -14.48 10.33 -25.36
N GLY A 148 -14.53 11.45 -26.08
CA GLY A 148 -15.09 11.51 -27.43
C GLY A 148 -16.62 11.47 -27.52
N ASN A 149 -17.32 11.61 -26.38
CA ASN A 149 -18.78 11.74 -26.32
C ASN A 149 -19.17 13.17 -25.93
N HIS A 150 -20.29 13.64 -26.49
CA HIS A 150 -20.78 14.98 -26.17
C HIS A 150 -21.26 15.10 -24.72
N LEU A 151 -21.86 14.04 -24.18
CA LEU A 151 -22.35 13.99 -22.81
C LEU A 151 -22.10 12.59 -22.25
N ALA A 152 -21.25 12.47 -21.23
CA ALA A 152 -21.01 11.21 -20.54
C ALA A 152 -20.57 11.46 -19.09
N VAL A 153 -20.59 10.41 -18.27
CA VAL A 153 -20.18 10.49 -16.87
C VAL A 153 -18.68 10.82 -16.79
N ASP A 154 -18.34 11.95 -16.20
CA ASP A 154 -16.98 12.37 -15.88
C ASP A 154 -16.60 11.84 -14.50
N GLU A 155 -15.75 10.81 -14.47
CA GLU A 155 -15.28 10.19 -13.23
C GLU A 155 -14.49 11.15 -12.33
N SER A 156 -14.02 12.30 -12.84
CA SER A 156 -13.36 13.31 -12.02
C SER A 156 -14.31 13.90 -10.97
N ALA A 157 -15.62 14.00 -11.26
CA ALA A 157 -16.61 14.48 -10.31
C ALA A 157 -16.67 13.59 -9.05
N CYS A 158 -16.67 12.27 -9.24
CA CYS A 158 -16.63 11.30 -8.16
C CYS A 158 -15.35 11.47 -7.32
N ARG A 159 -14.20 11.56 -8.01
CA ARG A 159 -12.89 11.63 -7.37
C ARG A 159 -12.72 12.93 -6.57
N ILE A 160 -13.05 14.07 -7.16
CA ILE A 160 -12.96 15.37 -6.49
C ILE A 160 -13.91 15.41 -5.29
N CYS A 161 -15.18 15.02 -5.46
CA CYS A 161 -16.15 15.12 -4.37
C CYS A 161 -15.82 14.19 -3.19
N HIS A 162 -15.36 12.96 -3.45
CA HIS A 162 -15.13 11.97 -2.40
C HIS A 162 -13.72 11.99 -1.80
N PHE A 163 -12.72 12.57 -2.47
CA PHE A 163 -11.34 12.61 -1.97
C PHE A 163 -10.83 14.02 -1.62
N THR A 164 -11.49 15.10 -2.04
CA THR A 164 -11.09 16.45 -1.62
C THR A 164 -11.57 16.75 -0.20
N GLY A 165 -10.63 17.15 0.66
CA GLY A 165 -10.87 17.56 2.05
C GLY A 165 -11.03 16.39 3.04
N VAL A 166 -10.67 15.17 2.65
CA VAL A 166 -10.59 13.99 3.54
C VAL A 166 -9.13 13.60 3.79
N ALA A 167 -8.87 12.84 4.86
CA ALA A 167 -7.50 12.44 5.19
C ALA A 167 -6.90 11.52 4.11
N ARG A 168 -5.57 11.56 3.97
CA ARG A 168 -4.85 10.76 2.97
C ARG A 168 -5.19 9.27 3.11
N GLY A 169 -5.52 8.64 1.99
CA GLY A 169 -5.93 7.23 1.97
C GLY A 169 -7.42 7.00 2.18
N GLN A 170 -8.14 7.95 2.77
CA GLN A 170 -9.57 7.82 3.05
C GLN A 170 -10.42 8.33 1.88
N ALA A 171 -11.68 7.88 1.85
CA ALA A 171 -12.70 8.35 0.93
C ALA A 171 -13.95 8.70 1.73
N LEU A 172 -14.65 9.76 1.32
CA LEU A 172 -15.94 10.11 1.89
C LEU A 172 -16.95 8.98 1.66
N GLY A 173 -17.48 8.42 2.76
CA GLY A 173 -18.46 7.34 2.71
C GLY A 173 -17.86 5.94 2.71
N ASP A 174 -16.54 5.77 2.90
CA ASP A 174 -15.81 4.48 2.92
C ASP A 174 -15.57 3.84 1.55
N CYS A 175 -14.45 3.12 1.42
CA CYS A 175 -14.00 2.50 0.17
C CYS A 175 -15.04 1.52 -0.43
N TYR A 176 -15.71 0.76 0.44
CA TYR A 176 -16.64 -0.31 0.04
C TYR A 176 -17.95 0.18 -0.59
N LYS A 177 -18.28 1.47 -0.47
CA LYS A 177 -19.50 2.00 -1.10
C LYS A 177 -19.35 2.16 -2.59
N CYS A 178 -18.13 2.35 -3.08
CA CYS A 178 -17.85 2.44 -4.51
C CYS A 178 -17.32 1.13 -5.07
N HIS A 179 -16.43 0.42 -4.36
CA HIS A 179 -15.98 -0.90 -4.82
C HIS A 179 -15.62 -1.81 -3.64
N GLY A 180 -15.97 -3.09 -3.76
CA GLY A 180 -15.58 -4.11 -2.79
C GLY A 180 -14.10 -4.50 -2.91
N PRO A 181 -13.55 -5.20 -1.90
CA PRO A 181 -12.25 -5.84 -2.04
C PRO A 181 -12.29 -6.90 -3.15
N PRO A 182 -11.15 -7.24 -3.78
CA PRO A 182 -11.09 -8.34 -4.73
C PRO A 182 -11.63 -9.63 -4.09
N LYS A 183 -12.52 -10.33 -4.80
CA LYS A 183 -13.11 -11.59 -4.32
C LYS A 183 -12.16 -12.78 -4.46
N ASP A 184 -11.18 -12.68 -5.35
CA ASP A 184 -10.27 -13.77 -5.71
C ASP A 184 -8.93 -13.66 -4.97
N GLN A 185 -8.24 -14.81 -4.86
CA GLN A 185 -6.84 -14.85 -4.46
C GLN A 185 -6.02 -14.11 -5.53
N ILE A 186 -5.24 -13.12 -5.10
CA ILE A 186 -4.35 -12.40 -6.01
C ILE A 186 -2.92 -12.86 -5.78
N LEU A 187 -2.15 -12.99 -6.87
CA LEU A 187 -0.72 -13.30 -6.77
C LEU A 187 0.04 -11.98 -6.74
N ILE A 188 0.74 -11.70 -5.64
CA ILE A 188 1.67 -10.58 -5.55
C ILE A 188 3.07 -11.18 -5.46
N ARG A 189 3.85 -11.07 -6.55
CA ARG A 189 5.25 -11.55 -6.63
C ARG A 189 5.44 -13.00 -6.16
N GLY A 190 4.53 -13.90 -6.55
CA GLY A 190 4.59 -15.32 -6.20
C GLY A 190 3.93 -15.68 -4.86
N VAL A 191 3.50 -14.69 -4.07
CA VAL A 191 2.75 -14.90 -2.84
C VAL A 191 1.25 -14.85 -3.13
N VAL A 192 0.54 -15.91 -2.77
CA VAL A 192 -0.92 -15.96 -2.85
C VAL A 192 -1.50 -15.12 -1.71
N PHE A 193 -2.20 -14.05 -2.08
CA PHE A 193 -2.79 -13.11 -1.14
C PHE A 193 -4.32 -13.19 -1.18
N ASN A 194 -4.93 -13.52 -0.04
CA ASN A 194 -6.38 -13.58 0.10
C ASN A 194 -6.87 -12.48 1.04
N HIS A 195 -7.47 -11.43 0.46
CA HIS A 195 -8.03 -10.31 1.22
C HIS A 195 -9.04 -10.76 2.29
N SER A 196 -9.82 -11.80 2.01
CA SER A 196 -10.86 -12.27 2.95
C SER A 196 -10.27 -12.75 4.28
N THR A 197 -9.05 -13.32 4.26
CA THR A 197 -8.38 -13.76 5.48
C THR A 197 -8.03 -12.57 6.37
N TYR A 198 -7.41 -11.54 5.79
CA TYR A 198 -7.00 -10.34 6.53
C TYR A 198 -8.18 -9.48 6.98
N LEU A 199 -9.23 -9.37 6.16
CA LEU A 199 -10.45 -8.65 6.53
C LEU A 199 -11.19 -9.32 7.70
N LYS A 200 -11.20 -10.66 7.76
CA LYS A 200 -11.74 -11.41 8.92
C LYS A 200 -10.94 -11.17 10.20
N SER A 201 -9.64 -10.97 10.07
CA SER A 201 -8.76 -10.61 11.18
C SER A 201 -8.82 -9.13 11.57
N GLY A 202 -9.66 -8.33 10.90
CA GLY A 202 -9.85 -6.89 11.23
C GLY A 202 -8.74 -5.98 10.70
N VAL A 203 -7.98 -6.41 9.68
CA VAL A 203 -6.93 -5.57 9.07
C VAL A 203 -7.56 -4.47 8.22
N GLU A 204 -7.25 -3.21 8.55
CA GLU A 204 -7.72 -2.03 7.82
C GLU A 204 -7.08 -1.90 6.44
N CYS A 205 -7.82 -1.38 5.45
CA CYS A 205 -7.37 -1.24 4.06
C CYS A 205 -6.08 -0.42 3.94
N LEU A 206 -5.96 0.63 4.76
CA LEU A 206 -4.84 1.58 4.73
C LEU A 206 -3.54 1.00 5.28
N THR A 207 -3.59 -0.21 5.85
CA THR A 207 -2.39 -0.98 6.23
C THR A 207 -1.54 -1.30 5.00
N CYS A 208 -2.18 -1.53 3.85
CA CYS A 208 -1.52 -1.87 2.59
C CYS A 208 -1.75 -0.81 1.50
N HIS A 209 -2.92 -0.15 1.49
CA HIS A 209 -3.31 0.80 0.45
C HIS A 209 -3.11 2.27 0.87
N VAL A 210 -1.86 2.67 1.10
CA VAL A 210 -1.52 4.03 1.57
C VAL A 210 -1.63 5.13 0.51
N HIS A 211 -1.48 4.77 -0.76
CA HIS A 211 -1.50 5.69 -1.90
C HIS A 211 -2.55 5.23 -2.90
N VAL A 212 -3.80 5.59 -2.59
CA VAL A 212 -4.96 5.33 -3.47
C VAL A 212 -5.28 6.53 -4.35
N THR A 213 -4.69 7.70 -4.08
CA THR A 213 -4.88 8.92 -4.85
C THR A 213 -3.55 9.59 -5.19
N ARG A 214 -3.52 10.30 -6.32
CA ARG A 214 -2.46 11.22 -6.73
C ARG A 214 -3.08 12.55 -7.13
N GLY A 215 -2.52 13.64 -6.62
CA GLY A 215 -3.14 14.97 -6.70
C GLY A 215 -3.99 15.28 -5.45
N THR A 216 -4.33 16.55 -5.31
CA THR A 216 -4.97 17.12 -4.11
C THR A 216 -6.43 17.47 -4.35
N GLY A 217 -6.82 17.73 -5.60
CA GLY A 217 -8.16 18.22 -5.92
C GLY A 217 -8.50 19.51 -5.18
N ASP A 218 -7.50 20.34 -4.88
CA ASP A 218 -7.64 21.68 -4.32
C ASP A 218 -8.10 22.67 -5.40
N VAL A 219 -8.41 23.90 -5.01
CA VAL A 219 -8.86 24.96 -5.94
C VAL A 219 -7.79 26.05 -6.01
N PRO A 220 -6.85 25.99 -6.98
CA PRO A 220 -5.88 27.05 -7.20
C PRO A 220 -6.57 28.36 -7.62
N ARG A 221 -6.06 29.51 -7.16
CA ARG A 221 -6.66 30.82 -7.47
C ARG A 221 -6.64 31.14 -8.97
N GLU A 222 -5.68 30.58 -9.69
CA GLU A 222 -5.50 30.75 -11.12
C GLU A 222 -6.71 30.23 -11.92
N LYS A 223 -7.41 29.21 -11.39
CA LYS A 223 -8.64 28.68 -11.99
C LYS A 223 -9.75 29.73 -12.00
N CYS A 224 -9.85 30.55 -10.95
CA CYS A 224 -10.84 31.63 -10.86
C CYS A 224 -10.61 32.70 -11.94
N PHE A 225 -9.35 33.01 -12.25
CA PHE A 225 -8.96 34.05 -13.21
C PHE A 225 -9.31 33.70 -14.67
N SER A 226 -9.73 32.47 -14.94
CA SER A 226 -10.24 32.09 -16.26
C SER A 226 -11.58 32.77 -16.60
N CYS A 227 -12.34 33.20 -15.59
CA CYS A 227 -13.63 33.89 -15.76
C CYS A 227 -13.71 35.22 -14.99
N HIS A 228 -13.02 35.33 -13.85
CA HIS A 228 -13.07 36.50 -12.97
C HIS A 228 -11.81 37.35 -13.14
N VAL A 229 -11.97 38.56 -13.67
CA VAL A 229 -10.88 39.55 -13.78
C VAL A 229 -10.61 40.23 -12.43
N GLU A 230 -11.65 40.39 -11.62
CA GLU A 230 -11.57 40.99 -10.28
C GLU A 230 -11.05 40.00 -9.23
N ARG A 231 -10.33 40.54 -8.23
CA ARG A 231 -9.76 39.77 -7.12
C ARG A 231 -10.68 39.86 -5.90
N PHE A 232 -11.66 38.98 -5.84
CA PHE A 232 -12.64 38.92 -4.74
C PHE A 232 -11.97 38.49 -3.42
N GLU A 233 -12.48 38.96 -2.28
CA GLU A 233 -11.98 38.53 -0.97
C GLU A 233 -12.56 37.17 -0.54
N GLU A 234 -13.62 36.71 -1.21
CA GLU A 234 -14.40 35.54 -0.83
C GLU A 234 -13.90 34.19 -1.36
N TYR A 235 -12.68 34.08 -1.93
CA TYR A 235 -12.17 32.82 -2.50
C TYR A 235 -12.24 31.61 -1.57
N GLY A 236 -12.18 31.82 -0.24
CA GLY A 236 -12.26 30.75 0.75
C GLY A 236 -13.67 30.32 1.15
N LYS A 237 -14.73 31.03 0.70
CA LYS A 237 -16.11 30.78 1.13
C LYS A 237 -16.78 29.70 0.27
N VAL A 238 -16.42 28.44 0.53
CA VAL A 238 -16.93 27.26 -0.21
C VAL A 238 -18.47 27.20 -0.24
N GLU A 239 -19.11 27.54 0.88
CA GLU A 239 -20.57 27.58 1.06
C GLU A 239 -21.27 28.56 0.09
N LEU A 240 -20.56 29.57 -0.40
CA LEU A 240 -21.04 30.55 -1.37
C LEU A 240 -20.67 30.15 -2.81
N ILE A 241 -19.46 29.61 -2.99
CA ILE A 241 -18.92 29.30 -4.31
C ILE A 241 -19.72 28.18 -4.98
N HIS A 242 -20.01 27.09 -4.27
CA HIS A 242 -20.69 25.93 -4.87
C HIS A 242 -22.14 26.22 -5.31
N PRO A 243 -23.02 26.86 -4.52
CA PRO A 243 -24.36 27.19 -4.98
C PRO A 243 -24.36 28.06 -6.24
N ILE A 244 -23.51 29.09 -6.29
CA ILE A 244 -23.43 29.96 -7.46
C ILE A 244 -22.85 29.18 -8.65
N HIS A 245 -21.67 28.58 -8.51
CA HIS A 245 -20.93 28.06 -9.68
C HIS A 245 -21.37 26.65 -10.10
N VAL A 246 -21.69 25.77 -9.15
CA VAL A 246 -22.09 24.38 -9.46
C VAL A 246 -23.60 24.31 -9.65
N THR A 247 -24.39 24.85 -8.71
CA THR A 247 -25.85 24.71 -8.73
C THR A 247 -26.52 25.66 -9.72
N GLU A 248 -26.18 26.96 -9.74
CA GLU A 248 -26.84 27.91 -10.65
C GLU A 248 -26.17 27.99 -12.02
N GLN A 249 -24.82 27.96 -12.05
CA GLN A 249 -24.07 28.03 -13.31
C GLN A 249 -23.85 26.66 -13.96
N HIS A 250 -24.08 25.54 -13.29
CA HIS A 250 -23.86 24.18 -13.82
C HIS A 250 -22.42 23.91 -14.28
N LEU A 251 -21.42 24.51 -13.61
CA LEU A 251 -20.01 24.22 -13.89
C LEU A 251 -19.63 22.84 -13.32
N LYS A 252 -18.71 22.15 -14.00
CA LYS A 252 -18.20 20.86 -13.53
C LYS A 252 -17.09 21.08 -12.50
N CYS A 253 -16.92 20.11 -11.60
CA CYS A 253 -15.94 20.21 -10.51
C CYS A 253 -14.52 20.50 -11.01
N ALA A 254 -14.11 19.87 -12.13
CA ALA A 254 -12.78 20.01 -12.72
C ALA A 254 -12.48 21.41 -13.31
N ASP A 255 -13.51 22.24 -13.52
CA ASP A 255 -13.32 23.63 -13.98
C ASP A 255 -12.62 24.47 -12.90
N CYS A 256 -12.83 24.13 -11.62
CA CYS A 256 -12.21 24.83 -10.48
C CYS A 256 -11.17 23.97 -9.76
N HIS A 257 -11.44 22.68 -9.59
CA HIS A 257 -10.53 21.80 -8.86
C HIS A 257 -9.34 21.34 -9.73
N SER A 258 -8.20 21.14 -9.08
CA SER A 258 -7.02 20.52 -9.66
C SER A 258 -7.27 19.04 -9.95
N GLU A 259 -6.42 18.46 -10.80
CA GLU A 259 -6.59 17.07 -11.20
C GLU A 259 -6.33 16.13 -10.02
N LEU A 260 -7.27 15.21 -9.79
CA LEU A 260 -7.17 14.16 -8.78
C LEU A 260 -7.40 12.82 -9.46
N HIS A 261 -6.41 11.94 -9.38
CA HIS A 261 -6.49 10.57 -9.87
C HIS A 261 -6.67 9.62 -8.69
N HIS A 262 -7.48 8.58 -8.90
CA HIS A 262 -7.69 7.48 -7.98
C HIS A 262 -7.43 6.18 -8.72
N GLY A 263 -6.66 5.29 -8.12
CA GLY A 263 -6.30 4.02 -8.75
C GLY A 263 -5.23 3.27 -7.97
N LYS A 264 -4.67 2.25 -8.63
CA LYS A 264 -3.55 1.46 -8.10
C LYS A 264 -2.26 2.21 -8.42
N PHE A 265 -1.86 3.13 -7.54
CA PHE A 265 -0.51 3.66 -7.59
C PHE A 265 0.40 2.58 -7.01
N GLU A 266 1.30 2.05 -7.82
CA GLU A 266 2.15 0.94 -7.43
C GLU A 266 2.91 1.27 -6.16
N LEU A 267 2.92 0.31 -5.22
CA LEU A 267 3.85 0.24 -4.08
C LEU A 267 5.33 0.49 -4.47
N ALA A 268 5.65 0.47 -5.77
CA ALA A 268 6.96 0.65 -6.37
C ALA A 268 7.70 1.94 -5.97
N GLN A 269 7.00 3.02 -5.59
CA GLN A 269 7.70 4.25 -5.19
C GLN A 269 8.36 4.14 -3.79
N ALA A 270 7.94 3.15 -2.98
CA ALA A 270 8.61 2.79 -1.72
C ALA A 270 9.87 1.92 -1.92
N LEU A 271 10.22 1.59 -3.17
CA LEU A 271 11.36 0.75 -3.55
C LEU A 271 12.48 1.53 -4.25
N SER A 272 12.41 2.88 -4.30
CA SER A 272 13.52 3.69 -4.80
C SER A 272 14.69 3.62 -3.80
N PRO A 273 15.92 3.29 -4.21
CA PRO A 273 17.09 3.25 -3.33
C PRO A 273 17.39 4.60 -2.66
N ASP A 274 16.84 5.70 -3.19
CA ASP A 274 17.16 7.06 -2.80
C ASP A 274 15.97 7.74 -2.09
N CYS A 275 15.53 7.15 -0.98
CA CYS A 275 14.39 7.62 -0.17
C CYS A 275 14.61 9.04 0.38
N ALA A 276 15.87 9.41 0.66
CA ALA A 276 16.24 10.68 1.27
C ALA A 276 15.83 11.90 0.43
N SER A 277 15.87 11.76 -0.90
CA SER A 277 15.50 12.81 -1.86
C SER A 277 14.02 13.23 -1.76
N CYS A 278 13.13 12.32 -1.35
CA CYS A 278 11.69 12.59 -1.21
C CYS A 278 11.19 12.64 0.25
N HIS A 279 11.82 11.89 1.18
CA HIS A 279 11.35 11.71 2.56
C HIS A 279 12.19 12.46 3.62
N GLY A 280 13.21 13.23 3.21
CA GLY A 280 13.97 14.10 4.11
C GLY A 280 14.84 13.35 5.13
N GLY A 281 15.19 12.09 4.87
CA GLY A 281 16.27 11.35 5.52
C GLY A 281 16.07 10.96 7.00
N ARG A 282 14.87 11.12 7.58
CA ARG A 282 14.66 10.88 9.03
C ARG A 282 14.58 9.40 9.46
N HIS A 283 14.42 8.46 8.52
CA HIS A 283 14.26 7.02 8.80
C HIS A 283 15.12 6.12 7.88
N SER A 284 16.24 6.63 7.36
CA SER A 284 17.00 5.95 6.31
C SER A 284 17.50 4.56 6.69
N VAL A 285 17.89 4.33 7.95
CA VAL A 285 18.40 3.02 8.40
C VAL A 285 17.29 1.99 8.55
N GLN A 286 16.17 2.36 9.20
CA GLN A 286 15.03 1.46 9.36
C GLN A 286 14.44 1.06 8.00
N GLU A 287 14.36 2.01 7.06
CA GLU A 287 13.94 1.75 5.69
C GLU A 287 14.92 0.82 4.97
N GLN A 288 16.22 1.08 5.05
CA GLN A 288 17.26 0.22 4.46
C GLN A 288 17.17 -1.21 4.97
N ILE A 289 17.11 -1.41 6.29
CA ILE A 289 16.97 -2.76 6.86
C ILE A 289 15.67 -3.43 6.40
N TYR A 290 14.54 -2.71 6.41
CA TYR A 290 13.25 -3.29 6.00
C TYR A 290 13.23 -3.70 4.52
N ILE A 291 13.86 -2.90 3.65
CA ILE A 291 14.05 -3.18 2.21
C ILE A 291 15.16 -4.23 1.99
N GLY A 292 15.98 -4.50 3.00
CA GLY A 292 17.09 -5.45 2.95
C GLY A 292 18.31 -4.93 2.21
N THR A 293 18.66 -3.66 2.39
CA THR A 293 19.80 -2.95 1.79
C THR A 293 20.62 -2.21 2.86
N GLY A 294 21.71 -1.56 2.45
CA GLY A 294 22.52 -0.69 3.32
C GLY A 294 23.73 -1.37 3.96
N GLY A 295 23.71 -2.69 4.12
CA GLY A 295 24.83 -3.49 4.60
C GLY A 295 25.79 -3.93 3.48
N GLU A 296 27.03 -4.19 3.86
CA GLU A 296 28.13 -4.55 2.97
C GLU A 296 28.38 -6.06 2.94
N GLY A 297 28.78 -6.58 1.77
CA GLY A 297 29.11 -8.01 1.60
C GLY A 297 27.92 -8.96 1.67
N VAL A 298 26.69 -8.44 1.64
CA VAL A 298 25.43 -9.20 1.68
C VAL A 298 24.51 -8.73 0.56
N GLU A 299 24.02 -9.66 -0.25
CA GLU A 299 23.07 -9.39 -1.34
C GLU A 299 21.75 -8.78 -0.80
N PRO A 300 21.08 -7.91 -1.58
CA PRO A 300 19.80 -7.34 -1.18
C PRO A 300 18.76 -8.41 -0.88
N MET A 301 18.15 -8.37 0.31
CA MET A 301 17.15 -9.35 0.77
C MET A 301 15.92 -8.66 1.36
N PRO A 302 14.96 -8.22 0.52
CA PRO A 302 13.76 -7.55 1.00
C PRO A 302 12.91 -8.41 1.93
N ASP A 303 12.42 -7.80 3.01
CA ASP A 303 11.59 -8.51 3.98
C ASP A 303 10.26 -8.98 3.33
N PRO A 304 9.76 -10.19 3.63
CA PRO A 304 8.49 -10.66 3.09
C PRO A 304 7.29 -9.77 3.41
N MET A 305 7.23 -9.13 4.59
CA MET A 305 6.19 -8.18 4.96
C MET A 305 6.29 -6.91 4.12
N PHE A 306 7.50 -6.43 3.86
CA PHE A 306 7.74 -5.30 2.97
C PHE A 306 7.31 -5.61 1.52
N VAL A 307 7.70 -6.77 0.98
CA VAL A 307 7.29 -7.21 -0.36
C VAL A 307 5.78 -7.40 -0.46
N SER A 308 5.13 -7.76 0.65
CA SER A 308 3.66 -7.89 0.77
C SER A 308 2.95 -6.56 1.01
N GLY A 309 3.69 -5.45 1.15
CA GLY A 309 3.11 -4.12 1.27
C GLY A 309 2.75 -3.66 2.67
N VAL A 310 3.24 -4.35 3.70
CA VAL A 310 3.06 -3.92 5.09
C VAL A 310 3.91 -2.68 5.33
N ILE A 311 3.27 -1.59 5.76
CA ILE A 311 3.93 -0.32 6.05
C ILE A 311 4.32 -0.20 7.53
N CYS A 312 5.17 0.78 7.87
CA CYS A 312 5.61 1.03 9.23
C CYS A 312 4.44 1.21 10.22
N ALA A 313 3.39 1.95 9.82
CA ALA A 313 2.20 2.17 10.64
C ALA A 313 1.37 0.89 10.89
N GLY A 314 1.59 -0.17 10.10
CA GLY A 314 1.00 -1.48 10.35
C GLY A 314 1.51 -2.11 11.65
N CYS A 315 2.77 -1.86 12.01
CA CYS A 315 3.38 -2.36 13.24
C CYS A 315 3.45 -1.28 14.34
N HIS A 316 3.73 -0.03 13.98
CA HIS A 316 3.88 1.10 14.89
C HIS A 316 2.55 1.83 15.13
N GLN A 317 1.61 1.13 15.77
CA GLN A 317 0.27 1.64 16.04
C GLN A 317 0.25 2.47 17.35
N SER A 318 0.48 3.78 17.27
CA SER A 318 0.28 4.70 18.41
C SER A 318 -0.55 5.92 18.05
N ARG A 319 -1.32 6.38 19.05
CA ARG A 319 -2.11 7.63 19.01
C ARG A 319 -1.29 8.87 19.37
N THR A 320 0.00 8.73 19.73
CA THR A 320 0.87 9.83 20.12
C THR A 320 2.01 10.06 19.11
N PRO A 321 2.51 11.31 18.95
CA PRO A 321 3.42 11.70 17.85
C PRO A 321 4.88 11.24 18.02
N VAL A 322 5.20 10.57 19.13
CA VAL A 322 6.55 10.06 19.39
C VAL A 322 6.60 8.65 18.83
N ALA A 323 7.60 8.35 18.00
CA ALA A 323 7.84 7.02 17.43
C ALA A 323 7.89 5.96 18.54
N THR A 324 6.75 5.37 18.84
CA THR A 324 6.62 4.32 19.85
C THR A 324 7.15 3.03 19.28
N VAL A 325 7.98 2.35 20.05
CA VAL A 325 8.38 0.97 19.82
C VAL A 325 7.13 0.13 19.57
N ALA A 326 7.13 -0.62 18.46
CA ALA A 326 6.04 -1.52 18.14
C ALA A 326 5.86 -2.56 19.26
N GLN A 327 4.62 -2.77 19.69
CA GLN A 327 4.30 -3.76 20.71
C GLN A 327 4.16 -5.14 20.06
N PRO A 328 4.56 -6.25 20.72
CA PRO A 328 4.44 -7.60 20.18
C PRO A 328 3.01 -7.98 19.72
N GLN A 329 1.99 -7.33 20.28
CA GLN A 329 0.59 -7.50 19.91
C GLN A 329 0.29 -7.07 18.47
N ALA A 330 1.09 -6.18 17.87
CA ALA A 330 0.94 -5.78 16.47
C ALA A 330 1.17 -6.95 15.50
N CYS A 331 1.99 -7.93 15.88
CA CYS A 331 2.19 -9.15 15.10
C CYS A 331 0.95 -10.06 15.16
N VAL A 332 0.31 -10.13 16.33
CA VAL A 332 -0.81 -11.04 16.63
C VAL A 332 -2.07 -10.68 15.84
N SER A 333 -2.32 -9.40 15.55
CA SER A 333 -3.48 -8.98 14.76
C SER A 333 -3.48 -9.54 13.34
N CYS A 334 -2.30 -9.79 12.77
CA CYS A 334 -2.15 -10.32 11.42
C CYS A 334 -1.87 -11.82 11.40
N HIS A 335 -1.02 -12.31 12.32
CA HIS A 335 -0.51 -13.69 12.29
C HIS A 335 -1.18 -14.65 13.30
N GLY A 336 -1.92 -14.13 14.28
CA GLY A 336 -2.59 -14.91 15.32
C GLY A 336 -1.74 -15.14 16.58
N PRO A 337 -2.30 -15.86 17.58
CA PRO A 337 -1.67 -16.05 18.88
C PRO A 337 -0.30 -16.75 18.81
N GLY A 338 0.67 -16.33 19.62
CA GLY A 338 2.01 -16.93 19.74
C GLY A 338 3.11 -16.24 18.93
N TYR A 339 2.76 -15.41 17.94
CA TYR A 339 3.73 -14.64 17.14
C TYR A 339 4.42 -13.52 17.94
N ASP A 340 3.84 -13.09 19.05
CA ASP A 340 4.48 -12.18 20.01
C ASP A 340 5.74 -12.79 20.65
N ARG A 341 5.79 -14.12 20.81
CA ARG A 341 6.98 -14.84 21.29
C ARG A 341 8.09 -14.88 20.24
N LEU A 342 7.71 -15.02 18.97
CA LEU A 342 8.66 -15.07 17.85
C LEU A 342 9.46 -13.76 17.75
N MET A 343 8.78 -12.62 17.84
CA MET A 343 9.44 -11.30 17.88
C MET A 343 10.48 -11.24 19.00
N ARG A 344 10.12 -11.66 20.22
CA ARG A 344 11.05 -11.66 21.37
C ARG A 344 12.25 -12.59 21.15
N GLN A 345 12.03 -13.76 20.55
CA GLN A 345 13.09 -14.68 20.18
C GLN A 345 14.10 -14.02 19.22
N TRP A 346 13.64 -13.35 18.17
CA TRP A 346 14.52 -12.66 17.23
C TRP A 346 15.36 -11.59 17.92
N GLN A 347 14.72 -10.75 18.74
CA GLN A 347 15.39 -9.69 19.47
C GLN A 347 16.44 -10.24 20.45
N GLN A 348 16.14 -11.34 21.14
CA GLN A 348 17.08 -12.00 22.03
C GLN A 348 18.31 -12.54 21.27
N PHE A 349 18.07 -13.25 20.16
CA PHE A 349 19.14 -13.78 19.31
C PHE A 349 20.06 -12.67 18.79
N VAL A 350 19.48 -11.62 18.19
CA VAL A 350 20.24 -10.50 17.62
C VAL A 350 21.02 -9.77 18.70
N SER A 351 20.39 -9.50 19.85
CA SER A 351 21.05 -8.84 20.98
C SER A 351 22.25 -9.65 21.50
N GLN A 352 22.10 -10.97 21.66
CA GLN A 352 23.18 -11.83 22.13
C GLN A 352 24.34 -11.84 21.14
N LYS A 353 24.05 -11.95 19.83
CA LYS A 353 25.08 -11.96 18.81
C LYS A 353 25.79 -10.63 18.64
N LEU A 354 25.08 -9.52 18.69
CA LEU A 354 25.71 -8.19 18.69
C LEU A 354 26.66 -8.02 19.88
N SER A 355 26.26 -8.47 21.08
CA SER A 355 27.13 -8.40 22.25
C SER A 355 28.42 -9.21 22.06
N GLU A 356 28.30 -10.43 21.56
CA GLU A 356 29.45 -11.29 21.28
C GLU A 356 30.39 -10.65 20.24
N LEU A 357 29.85 -10.17 19.11
CA LEU A 357 30.67 -9.59 18.05
C LEU A 357 31.33 -8.25 18.45
N ARG A 358 30.65 -7.43 19.26
CA ARG A 358 31.22 -6.21 19.83
C ARG A 358 32.44 -6.50 20.71
N GLU A 359 32.31 -7.47 21.60
CA GLU A 359 33.44 -7.90 22.45
C GLU A 359 34.59 -8.41 21.58
N GLN A 360 34.27 -9.16 20.51
CA GLN A 360 35.29 -9.66 19.61
C GLN A 360 36.00 -8.56 18.81
N LEU A 361 35.30 -7.52 18.37
CA LEU A 361 35.86 -6.36 17.69
C LEU A 361 36.73 -5.51 18.61
N ALA A 362 36.30 -5.28 19.86
CA ALA A 362 37.07 -4.52 20.84
C ALA A 362 38.45 -5.15 21.11
N GLN A 363 38.55 -6.48 21.05
CA GLN A 363 39.83 -7.20 21.18
C GLN A 363 40.77 -7.03 19.97
N ILE A 364 40.25 -6.60 18.81
CA ILE A 364 40.98 -6.43 17.55
C ILE A 364 41.46 -4.99 17.34
N GLU A 365 40.69 -4.00 17.85
CA GLU A 365 40.88 -2.56 17.62
C GLU A 365 42.31 -2.04 17.92
N GLN A 366 43.09 -2.76 18.74
CA GLN A 366 44.43 -2.35 19.14
C GLN A 366 45.51 -2.44 18.04
N GLN A 367 45.31 -3.19 16.93
CA GLN A 367 46.25 -3.26 15.79
C GLN A 367 45.58 -3.68 14.46
N PRO A 368 44.91 -2.77 13.71
CA PRO A 368 44.08 -3.14 12.56
C PRO A 368 44.82 -3.30 11.21
N ASN A 369 46.16 -3.22 11.17
CA ASN A 369 46.91 -3.12 9.91
C ASN A 369 46.84 -4.38 9.01
N GLN A 370 46.47 -5.55 9.54
CA GLN A 370 46.17 -6.73 8.73
C GLN A 370 44.66 -6.88 8.58
N ALA A 371 44.16 -6.83 7.34
CA ALA A 371 42.74 -6.96 6.98
C ALA A 371 41.80 -5.85 7.51
N LEU A 372 42.26 -4.58 7.44
CA LEU A 372 41.48 -3.38 7.78
C LEU A 372 40.10 -3.34 7.09
N GLU A 373 40.01 -3.76 5.83
CA GLU A 373 38.75 -3.77 5.08
C GLU A 373 37.71 -4.72 5.69
N LEU A 374 38.11 -5.92 6.09
CA LEU A 374 37.22 -6.89 6.74
C LEU A 374 36.74 -6.40 8.12
N TYR A 375 37.65 -5.77 8.88
CA TYR A 375 37.32 -5.17 10.17
C TYR A 375 36.29 -4.04 10.02
N GLU A 376 36.55 -3.11 9.08
CA GLU A 376 35.68 -1.97 8.84
C GLU A 376 34.31 -2.38 8.25
N GLU A 377 34.27 -3.39 7.37
CA GLU A 377 33.03 -3.98 6.86
C GLU A 377 32.18 -4.57 8.01
N ALA A 378 32.80 -5.36 8.89
CA ALA A 378 32.11 -5.94 10.05
C ALA A 378 31.58 -4.85 11.01
N LYS A 379 32.40 -3.82 11.26
CA LYS A 379 32.04 -2.69 12.12
C LYS A 379 30.85 -1.91 11.56
N ARG A 380 30.84 -1.58 10.26
CA ARG A 380 29.73 -0.88 9.60
C ARG A 380 28.43 -1.69 9.61
N ASN A 381 28.52 -3.00 9.33
CA ASN A 381 27.36 -3.88 9.38
C ASN A 381 26.75 -3.97 10.79
N ILE A 382 27.59 -4.09 11.82
CA ILE A 382 27.15 -4.10 13.22
C ILE A 382 26.50 -2.76 13.59
N GLN A 383 27.12 -1.64 13.23
CA GLN A 383 26.57 -0.30 13.46
C GLN A 383 25.20 -0.13 12.79
N LEU A 384 25.02 -0.58 11.55
CA LEU A 384 23.75 -0.50 10.83
C LEU A 384 22.62 -1.23 11.59
N ILE A 385 22.90 -2.45 12.09
CA ILE A 385 21.91 -3.23 12.87
C ILE A 385 21.58 -2.52 14.19
N GLU A 386 22.54 -1.86 14.82
CA GLU A 386 22.35 -1.13 16.08
C GLU A 386 21.55 0.15 15.90
N GLU A 387 21.81 0.90 14.83
CA GLU A 387 21.10 2.12 14.47
C GLU A 387 19.63 1.85 14.10
N ASP A 388 19.34 0.67 13.55
CA ASP A 388 17.98 0.21 13.27
C ASP A 388 17.13 0.06 14.53
N ARG A 389 17.73 -0.36 15.64
CA ARG A 389 17.09 -0.55 16.97
C ARG A 389 15.94 -1.56 17.02
N SER A 390 15.52 -2.17 15.91
CA SER A 390 14.46 -3.19 15.92
C SER A 390 14.96 -4.55 16.43
N LEU A 391 16.29 -4.75 16.45
CA LEU A 391 16.95 -6.01 16.78
C LEU A 391 16.46 -7.16 15.89
N GLY A 392 16.40 -6.91 14.59
CA GLY A 392 16.02 -7.90 13.57
C GLY A 392 14.53 -7.99 13.27
N VAL A 393 13.67 -7.23 13.97
CA VAL A 393 12.21 -7.28 13.71
C VAL A 393 11.84 -6.67 12.37
N HIS A 394 12.56 -5.65 11.90
CA HIS A 394 12.32 -5.08 10.57
C HIS A 394 12.69 -6.08 9.46
N ASN A 395 13.77 -6.85 9.59
CA ASN A 395 14.15 -7.86 8.59
C ASN A 395 15.11 -8.89 9.17
N ILE A 396 14.57 -9.97 9.74
CA ILE A 396 15.38 -10.96 10.47
C ILE A 396 16.34 -11.73 9.57
N HIS A 397 15.96 -11.98 8.32
CA HIS A 397 16.79 -12.70 7.37
C HIS A 397 18.00 -11.87 6.95
N TYR A 398 17.79 -10.60 6.62
CA TYR A 398 18.88 -9.70 6.25
C TYR A 398 19.81 -9.45 7.44
N VAL A 399 19.26 -9.16 8.62
CA VAL A 399 20.05 -8.97 9.84
C VAL A 399 20.86 -10.22 10.21
N SER A 400 20.27 -11.43 10.09
CA SER A 400 20.99 -12.68 10.31
C SER A 400 22.16 -12.87 9.33
N ALA A 401 21.98 -12.50 8.06
CA ALA A 401 23.05 -12.57 7.07
C ALA A 401 24.18 -11.56 7.37
N LEU A 402 23.84 -10.34 7.77
CA LEU A 402 24.83 -9.33 8.19
C LEU A 402 25.61 -9.76 9.44
N LEU A 403 24.94 -10.34 10.44
CA LEU A 403 25.60 -10.90 11.62
C LEU A 403 26.57 -12.03 11.25
N ARG A 404 26.15 -12.94 10.37
CA ARG A 404 27.00 -14.04 9.89
C ARG A 404 28.22 -13.52 9.15
N ARG A 405 28.01 -12.59 8.21
CA ARG A 405 29.09 -11.96 7.44
C ARG A 405 30.08 -11.24 8.35
N SER A 406 29.58 -10.51 9.35
CA SER A 406 30.42 -9.82 10.34
C SER A 406 31.22 -10.81 11.19
N ALA A 407 30.61 -11.91 11.63
CA ALA A 407 31.29 -12.98 12.37
C ALA A 407 32.40 -13.64 11.53
N GLU A 408 32.13 -13.94 10.26
CA GLU A 408 33.13 -14.50 9.34
C GLU A 408 34.32 -13.54 9.15
N ASN A 409 34.05 -12.25 8.94
CA ASN A 409 35.09 -11.24 8.79
C ASN A 409 35.94 -11.13 10.06
N ILE A 410 35.32 -11.07 11.25
CA ILE A 410 36.02 -11.02 12.54
C ILE A 410 36.87 -12.27 12.76
N ALA A 411 36.35 -13.46 12.45
CA ALA A 411 37.08 -14.72 12.57
C ALA A 411 38.29 -14.78 11.61
N ARG A 412 38.15 -14.27 10.38
CA ARG A 412 39.27 -14.15 9.43
C ARG A 412 40.35 -13.19 9.93
N VAL A 413 39.96 -12.03 10.46
CA VAL A 413 40.92 -11.06 11.03
C VAL A 413 41.68 -11.69 12.21
N ARG A 414 41.01 -12.44 13.07
CA ARG A 414 41.64 -13.19 14.18
C ARG A 414 42.59 -14.27 13.69
N ALA A 415 42.18 -15.08 12.71
CA ALA A 415 43.01 -16.13 12.14
C ALA A 415 44.30 -15.55 11.53
N LEU A 416 44.19 -14.43 10.80
CA LEU A 416 45.35 -13.71 10.27
C LEU A 416 46.29 -13.21 11.37
N ARG A 417 45.74 -12.63 12.45
CA ARG A 417 46.51 -12.16 13.61
C ARG A 417 47.23 -13.31 14.33
N GLU A 418 46.58 -14.47 14.44
CA GLU A 418 47.11 -15.67 15.08
C GLU A 418 48.01 -16.51 14.15
N GLN A 419 48.18 -16.09 12.88
CA GLN A 419 48.88 -16.87 11.84
C GLN A 419 48.32 -18.29 11.69
N ARG A 420 47.01 -18.43 11.84
CA ARG A 420 46.27 -19.69 11.70
C ARG A 420 45.45 -19.68 10.42
N GLU A 421 45.22 -20.86 9.87
CA GLU A 421 44.31 -21.02 8.75
C GLU A 421 42.87 -20.77 9.22
N TYR A 422 42.14 -19.94 8.48
CA TYR A 422 40.72 -19.72 8.75
C TYR A 422 39.93 -20.97 8.39
N VAL A 423 39.28 -21.58 9.37
CA VAL A 423 38.31 -22.66 9.16
C VAL A 423 36.91 -22.07 9.19
N ALA A 424 36.19 -22.15 8.07
CA ALA A 424 34.81 -21.72 8.03
C ALA A 424 33.96 -22.58 8.98
N GLU A 425 33.30 -21.95 9.95
CA GLU A 425 32.30 -22.66 10.74
C GLU A 425 31.17 -23.14 9.84
N LYS A 426 30.82 -24.43 9.90
CA LYS A 426 29.60 -24.94 9.25
C LYS A 426 28.40 -24.24 9.90
N PRO A 427 27.56 -23.51 9.13
CA PRO A 427 26.35 -22.93 9.69
C PRO A 427 25.47 -24.06 10.21
N LEU A 428 25.08 -24.03 11.48
CA LEU A 428 24.24 -25.08 12.06
C LEU A 428 22.87 -25.15 11.36
N HIS A 429 22.37 -24.04 10.80
CA HIS A 429 21.32 -24.03 9.80
C HIS A 429 21.49 -22.85 8.85
N THR A 430 21.60 -23.13 7.56
CA THR A 430 21.65 -22.13 6.49
C THR A 430 20.23 -21.69 6.12
N GLY A 431 19.47 -21.08 7.04
CA GLY A 431 18.18 -20.42 6.77
C GLY A 431 17.40 -21.01 5.59
N GLU A 432 17.15 -22.32 5.62
CA GLU A 432 16.63 -23.04 4.46
C GLU A 432 15.26 -22.46 4.06
N SER A 433 14.97 -22.48 2.76
CA SER A 433 13.76 -21.87 2.19
C SER A 433 12.45 -22.46 2.73
N PHE A 434 12.51 -23.59 3.43
CA PHE A 434 11.38 -24.39 3.91
C PHE A 434 11.62 -24.91 5.33
N GLY A 435 10.55 -25.06 6.13
CA GLY A 435 10.59 -25.60 7.49
C GLY A 435 10.58 -24.54 8.61
N CYS A 436 10.71 -24.99 9.86
CA CYS A 436 10.61 -24.15 11.06
C CYS A 436 11.69 -23.05 11.12
N SER A 437 12.88 -23.34 10.58
CA SER A 437 14.04 -22.44 10.53
C SER A 437 13.80 -21.17 9.70
N ARG A 438 12.82 -21.17 8.80
CA ARG A 438 12.41 -19.98 8.05
C ARG A 438 11.88 -18.88 8.96
N CYS A 439 11.09 -19.25 9.97
CA CYS A 439 10.54 -18.27 10.91
C CYS A 439 11.41 -18.17 12.16
N HIS A 440 11.90 -19.30 12.69
CA HIS A 440 12.69 -19.36 13.92
C HIS A 440 14.18 -19.12 13.69
N VAL A 441 14.52 -18.04 12.97
CA VAL A 441 15.90 -17.65 12.71
C VAL A 441 16.64 -17.39 14.04
N GLY A 442 17.83 -17.99 14.19
CA GLY A 442 18.68 -17.84 15.37
C GLY A 442 18.26 -18.70 16.57
N VAL A 443 17.33 -19.64 16.39
CA VAL A 443 16.90 -20.57 17.45
C VAL A 443 18.05 -21.39 18.04
N GLU A 444 19.08 -21.68 17.24
CA GLU A 444 20.27 -22.42 17.64
C GLU A 444 21.05 -21.74 18.76
N TYR A 445 20.92 -20.42 18.92
CA TYR A 445 21.59 -19.67 19.98
C TYR A 445 20.77 -19.56 21.26
N LEU A 446 19.52 -20.04 21.27
CA LEU A 446 18.68 -20.07 22.45
C LEU A 446 18.93 -21.32 23.29
N ALA A 447 19.04 -21.11 24.60
CA ALA A 447 19.05 -22.18 25.59
C ALA A 447 17.79 -22.10 26.45
N PHE A 448 17.20 -23.25 26.73
CA PHE A 448 16.08 -23.39 27.64
C PHE A 448 16.57 -23.86 29.00
N VAL A 449 16.11 -23.19 30.06
CA VAL A 449 16.44 -23.54 31.45
C VAL A 449 15.15 -23.96 32.16
N GLN A 450 15.08 -25.20 32.62
CA GLN A 450 13.96 -25.70 33.42
C GLN A 450 14.50 -26.37 34.69
N ALA A 451 14.18 -25.77 35.85
CA ALA A 451 14.42 -26.22 37.23
C ALA A 451 15.85 -26.70 37.59
N SER A 452 16.39 -27.70 36.91
CA SER A 452 17.69 -28.35 37.16
C SER A 452 18.47 -28.76 35.88
N GLN A 453 17.93 -28.53 34.69
CA GLN A 453 18.60 -28.88 33.42
C GLN A 453 18.57 -27.72 32.41
N THR A 454 19.63 -27.61 31.63
CA THR A 454 19.77 -26.63 30.55
C THR A 454 19.84 -27.35 29.21
N ALA A 455 18.87 -27.10 28.33
CA ALA A 455 18.84 -27.66 26.98
C ALA A 455 19.21 -26.58 25.96
N SER A 456 20.35 -26.74 25.29
CA SER A 456 20.81 -25.82 24.25
C SER A 456 20.35 -26.30 22.86
N HIS A 457 19.67 -25.44 22.10
CA HIS A 457 19.28 -25.80 20.72
C HIS A 457 20.51 -26.09 19.85
N LYS A 458 21.63 -25.39 20.04
CA LYS A 458 22.90 -25.65 19.32
C LYS A 458 23.34 -27.12 19.41
N ALA A 459 23.11 -27.75 20.56
CA ALA A 459 23.50 -29.15 20.78
C ALA A 459 22.49 -30.13 20.19
N HIS A 460 21.19 -29.80 20.22
CA HIS A 460 20.11 -30.73 19.89
C HIS A 460 19.69 -30.69 18.41
N LEU A 461 19.88 -29.56 17.73
CA LEU A 461 19.47 -29.39 16.33
C LEU A 461 20.17 -30.32 15.34
N ARG A 462 21.31 -30.93 15.72
CA ARG A 462 22.00 -31.93 14.90
C ARG A 462 21.27 -33.28 14.82
N ASN A 463 20.54 -33.64 15.88
CA ASN A 463 20.05 -35.01 16.09
C ASN A 463 18.54 -35.12 16.36
N ALA A 464 17.81 -33.99 16.46
CA ALA A 464 16.38 -33.99 16.77
C ALA A 464 15.58 -33.05 15.84
N ASP A 465 14.43 -33.53 15.38
CA ASP A 465 13.43 -32.70 14.70
C ASP A 465 12.74 -31.78 15.73
N CYS A 466 12.36 -30.57 15.32
CA CYS A 466 11.64 -29.60 16.16
C CYS A 466 10.36 -30.22 16.74
N ASN A 467 9.72 -31.11 15.97
CA ASN A 467 8.47 -31.80 16.31
C ASN A 467 8.62 -32.82 17.43
N ALA A 468 9.85 -33.16 17.84
CA ALA A 468 10.10 -34.03 18.98
C ALA A 468 9.83 -33.33 20.32
N CYS A 469 9.95 -32.00 20.35
CA CYS A 469 9.82 -31.20 21.57
C CYS A 469 8.70 -30.16 21.51
N HIS A 470 8.35 -29.70 20.30
CA HIS A 470 7.40 -28.60 20.08
C HIS A 470 6.20 -29.03 19.26
N ALA A 471 5.02 -28.59 19.69
CA ALA A 471 3.80 -28.79 18.93
C ALA A 471 3.83 -27.95 17.65
N VAL A 472 3.43 -28.55 16.53
CA VAL A 472 3.33 -27.89 15.22
C VAL A 472 1.91 -27.63 14.75
N GLN A 473 0.91 -28.07 15.51
CA GLN A 473 -0.49 -27.84 15.17
C GLN A 473 -0.82 -26.34 15.31
N PRO A 474 -1.62 -25.74 14.40
CA PRO A 474 -1.85 -24.29 14.35
C PRO A 474 -2.34 -23.64 15.66
N ALA A 475 -3.11 -24.36 16.47
CA ALA A 475 -3.63 -23.86 17.75
C ALA A 475 -2.60 -23.87 18.88
N GLU A 476 -1.59 -24.74 18.80
CA GLU A 476 -0.61 -25.03 19.85
C GLU A 476 0.82 -24.78 19.36
N HIS A 477 0.99 -24.18 18.19
CA HIS A 477 2.27 -24.01 17.52
C HIS A 477 3.32 -23.35 18.43
N GLY A 478 4.47 -24.00 18.56
CA GLY A 478 5.59 -23.53 19.39
C GLY A 478 5.43 -23.78 20.89
N GLN A 479 4.35 -24.43 21.35
CA GLN A 479 4.27 -24.91 22.73
C GLN A 479 5.21 -26.10 22.91
N THR A 480 6.06 -26.03 23.94
CA THR A 480 6.90 -27.15 24.35
C THR A 480 6.02 -28.16 25.09
N PHE A 481 5.84 -29.36 24.53
CA PHE A 481 5.10 -30.44 25.20
C PHE A 481 6.03 -31.42 25.93
N ALA A 482 7.34 -31.35 25.66
CA ALA A 482 8.34 -32.13 26.40
C ALA A 482 8.34 -31.71 27.88
N ALA A 483 8.09 -32.67 28.77
CA ALA A 483 8.21 -32.49 30.21
C ALA A 483 9.65 -32.76 30.68
N ALA A 484 10.02 -32.30 31.88
CA ALA A 484 11.36 -32.53 32.44
C ALA A 484 11.77 -34.04 32.46
N ARG A 485 10.78 -34.95 32.58
CA ARG A 485 11.01 -36.40 32.49
C ARG A 485 11.52 -36.85 31.11
N ASP A 486 11.12 -36.14 30.05
CA ASP A 486 11.46 -36.48 28.66
C ASP A 486 12.92 -36.07 28.37
N CYS A 487 13.40 -34.98 28.98
CA CYS A 487 14.82 -34.59 28.93
C CYS A 487 15.73 -35.60 29.66
N THR A 488 15.27 -36.16 30.79
CA THR A 488 16.04 -37.16 31.56
C THR A 488 16.22 -38.51 30.88
N GLN A 489 15.54 -38.75 29.75
CA GLN A 489 15.76 -39.96 28.94
C GLN A 489 17.11 -39.91 28.22
N CYS A 490 17.54 -38.72 27.78
CA CYS A 490 18.83 -38.51 27.10
C CYS A 490 19.89 -37.92 28.04
N HIS A 491 19.49 -37.14 29.05
CA HIS A 491 20.37 -36.57 30.07
C HIS A 491 19.94 -36.98 31.48
N PRO A 492 20.21 -38.23 31.89
CA PRO A 492 19.78 -38.75 33.17
C PRO A 492 20.52 -38.08 34.36
N PRO A 493 20.01 -38.20 35.59
CA PRO A 493 20.68 -37.70 36.79
C PRO A 493 22.09 -38.29 36.98
N ALA A 494 22.95 -37.58 37.72
CA ALA A 494 24.36 -37.95 37.94
C ALA A 494 24.56 -39.41 38.39
N GLU A 495 23.67 -39.92 39.26
CA GLU A 495 23.68 -41.29 39.78
C GLU A 495 23.49 -42.35 38.69
N ARG A 496 22.67 -42.05 37.66
CA ARG A 496 22.44 -42.94 36.52
C ARG A 496 23.49 -42.72 35.43
N MET A 497 24.01 -41.50 35.27
CA MET A 497 25.17 -41.22 34.42
C MET A 497 26.41 -42.01 34.87
N ALA A 498 26.59 -42.23 36.18
CA ALA A 498 27.68 -43.03 36.74
C ALA A 498 27.64 -44.52 36.33
N GLN A 499 26.49 -45.01 35.85
CA GLN A 499 26.28 -46.40 35.44
C GLN A 499 26.39 -46.62 33.93
N LEU A 500 26.56 -45.55 33.14
CA LEU A 500 26.72 -45.63 31.68
C LEU A 500 28.20 -45.79 31.30
N GLU A 501 28.48 -46.65 30.33
CA GLU A 501 29.82 -46.76 29.75
C GLU A 501 30.01 -45.67 28.68
N SER A 502 31.26 -45.31 28.39
CA SER A 502 31.58 -44.27 27.39
C SER A 502 31.04 -44.57 25.98
N GLN A 503 30.79 -45.85 25.68
CA GLN A 503 30.20 -46.30 24.41
C GLN A 503 28.71 -45.98 24.32
N ASP A 504 27.98 -45.96 25.45
CA ASP A 504 26.55 -45.66 25.47
C ASP A 504 26.28 -44.21 25.05
N CYS A 505 27.19 -43.31 25.41
CA CYS A 505 27.13 -41.89 25.04
C CYS A 505 27.37 -41.65 23.53
N LEU A 506 28.11 -42.53 22.85
CA LEU A 506 28.39 -42.41 21.41
C LEU A 506 27.16 -42.60 20.54
N HIS A 507 26.08 -43.18 21.08
CA HIS A 507 24.80 -43.27 20.38
C HIS A 507 24.12 -41.90 20.20
N CYS A 508 24.51 -40.90 20.99
CA CYS A 508 23.90 -39.56 20.94
C CYS A 508 24.92 -38.43 20.73
N HIS A 509 26.21 -38.67 20.98
CA HIS A 509 27.28 -37.69 20.87
C HIS A 509 28.43 -38.22 19.99
N GLU A 510 28.82 -37.45 18.98
CA GLU A 510 30.01 -37.74 18.18
C GLU A 510 31.27 -37.33 18.95
N ALA A 511 32.08 -38.32 19.35
CA ALA A 511 33.34 -38.10 20.05
C ALA A 511 34.33 -39.23 19.75
N GLN A 512 35.63 -38.93 19.72
CA GLN A 512 36.67 -39.96 19.71
C GLN A 512 37.02 -40.36 21.14
N LEU A 513 36.88 -41.65 21.43
CA LEU A 513 37.27 -42.22 22.72
C LEU A 513 38.77 -42.54 22.71
N PRO A 514 39.55 -42.07 23.70
CA PRO A 514 40.96 -42.45 23.83
C PRO A 514 41.12 -43.93 24.18
N GLN A 515 42.30 -44.51 23.92
CA GLN A 515 42.61 -45.88 24.34
C GLN A 515 42.58 -46.01 25.86
N ARG A 516 41.83 -47.00 26.36
CA ARG A 516 41.66 -47.26 27.81
C ARG A 516 42.99 -47.72 28.41
N SER A 517 43.57 -46.95 29.34
CA SER A 517 44.75 -47.38 30.12
C SER A 517 44.39 -48.58 30.99
N GLN A 518 45.20 -49.65 30.94
CA GLN A 518 45.02 -50.80 31.84
C GLN A 518 45.54 -50.55 33.26
N GLN A 519 46.28 -49.45 33.49
CA GLN A 519 46.89 -49.13 34.78
C GLN A 519 46.10 -48.11 35.60
N ALA A 520 45.24 -47.32 34.96
CA ALA A 520 44.47 -46.26 35.63
C ALA A 520 42.98 -46.40 35.33
N LYS A 521 42.17 -46.54 36.38
CA LYS A 521 40.70 -46.47 36.27
C LYS A 521 40.28 -45.00 36.26
N PHE A 522 39.57 -44.59 35.21
CA PHE A 522 38.98 -43.27 35.07
C PHE A 522 37.45 -43.36 35.27
N PRO A 523 36.94 -43.26 36.51
CA PRO A 523 35.51 -43.27 36.77
C PRO A 523 34.90 -41.93 36.35
N HIS A 524 33.93 -41.95 35.42
CA HIS A 524 33.23 -40.75 34.95
C HIS A 524 32.51 -40.02 36.10
N GLU A 525 31.99 -40.75 37.08
CA GLU A 525 31.33 -40.19 38.27
C GLU A 525 32.21 -39.17 39.00
N THR A 526 33.47 -39.51 39.28
CA THR A 526 34.41 -38.62 39.98
C THR A 526 34.76 -37.39 39.14
N HIS A 527 34.88 -37.53 37.82
CA HIS A 527 35.21 -36.43 36.94
C HIS A 527 34.04 -35.45 36.77
N ILE A 528 32.81 -35.98 36.66
CA ILE A 528 31.58 -35.17 36.62
C ILE A 528 31.38 -34.46 37.97
N ALA A 529 31.59 -35.14 39.09
CA ALA A 529 31.51 -34.53 40.43
C ALA A 529 32.54 -33.42 40.65
N LEU A 530 33.68 -33.49 39.97
CA LEU A 530 34.73 -32.47 39.96
C LEU A 530 34.52 -31.41 38.86
N TRP A 531 33.38 -31.40 38.17
CA TRP A 531 33.04 -30.47 37.09
C TRP A 531 34.03 -30.51 35.90
N ILE A 532 34.74 -31.61 35.72
CA ILE A 532 35.62 -31.81 34.58
C ILE A 532 34.76 -32.06 33.35
N ARG A 533 34.87 -31.16 32.36
CA ARG A 533 34.14 -31.29 31.09
C ARG A 533 34.62 -32.52 30.33
N CYS A 534 33.70 -33.26 29.70
CA CYS A 534 34.01 -34.44 28.90
C CYS A 534 35.04 -34.15 27.79
N GLU A 535 35.00 -32.93 27.24
CA GLU A 535 35.91 -32.41 26.22
C GLU A 535 37.38 -32.35 26.66
N ALA A 536 37.64 -32.38 27.98
CA ALA A 536 38.99 -32.45 28.53
C ALA A 536 39.62 -33.84 28.36
N CYS A 537 38.81 -34.86 28.06
CA CYS A 537 39.23 -36.25 27.92
C CYS A 537 38.80 -36.90 26.60
N HIS A 538 37.86 -36.30 25.88
CA HIS A 538 37.34 -36.77 24.60
C HIS A 538 37.47 -35.67 23.54
N GLU A 539 38.21 -35.96 22.47
CA GLU A 539 38.34 -35.03 21.35
C GLU A 539 37.02 -35.01 20.56
N LYS A 540 36.51 -33.79 20.31
CA LYS A 540 35.40 -33.57 19.38
C LYS A 540 35.88 -33.89 17.97
N VAL A 541 35.09 -34.69 17.25
CA VAL A 541 35.28 -34.94 15.82
C VAL A 541 34.72 -33.78 15.00
#